data_AF-H5SRJ2-F1
#
_entry.id   AF-H5SRJ2-F1
#
_cell.length_a   1.000
_cell.length_b   1.000
_cell.length_c   1.000
_cell.angle_alpha   90.00
_cell.angle_beta   90.00
_cell.angle_gamma   90.00
#
_symmetry.space_group_name_H-M   'P 1'
#
loop_
_entity.id
_entity.type
_entity.pdbx_description
1 polymer ?
#
loop_
_entity_poly.entity_id
_entity_poly.type
_entity_poly.pdbx_seq_one_letter_code
_entity_poly.pdbx_strand_id
1 'polypeptide(L)'
;MEHYYLERDGQVFLLAEGGRLRFPTARSEIPYEFEIVHTMNLHGERVHYCKPHLSVHPEDWWHKEKIPALDEALPIVRLAVSASLPRLTAKTIILKENKILMVKPKRGYNAGQWALPGGFVGYGETPEEAALRETVEETGVPCKIIRFLGTESRLGRTTSYHWHTFFYQAQLEHENFHPAPDEIEAVAWLEIEEALASVSFYEGLREKLRQLSHTSA
;
A
#
# COMPACT_ATOMS: atom_id res chain seq x y z
N MET A 1 -21.96 11.71 3.54
CA MET A 1 -22.59 11.01 4.68
C MET A 1 -21.48 10.44 5.56
N GLU A 2 -21.73 10.22 6.85
CA GLU A 2 -20.76 9.60 7.77
C GLU A 2 -21.21 8.19 8.15
N HIS A 3 -20.26 7.26 8.09
CA HIS A 3 -20.42 5.84 8.38
C HIS A 3 -19.42 5.40 9.44
N TYR A 4 -19.82 4.47 10.30
CA TYR A 4 -18.96 3.90 11.34
C TYR A 4 -18.69 2.43 11.03
N TYR A 5 -17.48 2.14 10.56
CA TYR A 5 -16.98 0.81 10.30
C TYR A 5 -16.33 0.25 11.57
N LEU A 6 -17.14 -0.38 12.42
CA LEU A 6 -16.67 -1.09 13.62
C LEU A 6 -16.13 -2.46 13.21
N GLU A 7 -14.87 -2.71 13.53
CA GLU A 7 -14.20 -3.97 13.18
C GLU A 7 -13.40 -4.54 14.35
N ARG A 8 -13.58 -5.84 14.58
CA ARG A 8 -12.79 -6.60 15.55
C ARG A 8 -12.46 -7.97 14.97
N ASP A 9 -11.17 -8.31 14.95
CA ASP A 9 -10.67 -9.65 14.61
C ASP A 9 -11.24 -10.25 13.31
N GLY A 10 -11.39 -9.41 12.28
CA GLY A 10 -11.89 -9.81 10.96
C GLY A 10 -13.41 -9.76 10.84
N GLN A 11 -14.15 -9.37 11.88
CA GLN A 11 -15.60 -9.25 11.88
C GLN A 11 -16.05 -7.81 11.92
N VAL A 12 -17.16 -7.54 11.23
CA VAL A 12 -17.69 -6.21 10.97
C VAL A 12 -19.12 -6.10 11.47
N PHE A 13 -19.39 -5.08 12.28
CA PHE A 13 -20.74 -4.77 12.70
C PHE A 13 -21.50 -4.07 11.57
N LEU A 14 -22.59 -4.68 11.11
CA LEU A 14 -23.49 -4.12 10.11
C LEU A 14 -24.91 -4.11 10.64
N LEU A 15 -25.71 -3.17 10.15
CA LEU A 15 -27.13 -3.12 10.40
C LEU A 15 -27.86 -3.71 9.18
N ALA A 16 -28.78 -4.63 9.45
CA ALA A 16 -29.67 -5.22 8.45
C ALA A 16 -30.98 -4.44 8.41
N GLU A 17 -31.19 -3.63 7.38
CA GLU A 17 -32.37 -2.79 7.22
C GLU A 17 -32.90 -2.91 5.79
N GLY A 18 -34.19 -3.26 5.64
CA GLY A 18 -34.81 -3.38 4.31
C GLY A 18 -34.13 -4.39 3.39
N GLY A 19 -33.56 -5.48 3.95
CA GLY A 19 -32.83 -6.49 3.18
C GLY A 19 -31.44 -6.03 2.70
N ARG A 20 -30.91 -4.93 3.24
CA ARG A 20 -29.56 -4.43 2.94
C ARG A 20 -28.70 -4.40 4.20
N LEU A 21 -27.41 -4.63 4.01
CA LEU A 21 -26.39 -4.51 5.06
C LEU A 21 -25.64 -3.20 4.89
N ARG A 22 -25.64 -2.38 5.94
CA ARG A 22 -24.98 -1.07 5.95
C ARG A 22 -24.16 -0.86 7.21
N PHE A 23 -23.19 0.06 7.16
CA PHE A 23 -22.59 0.57 8.39
C PHE A 23 -23.62 1.40 9.18
N PRO A 24 -23.49 1.44 10.51
CA PRO A 24 -24.11 2.47 11.32
C PRO A 24 -23.74 3.88 10.84
N THR A 25 -24.65 4.81 11.07
CA THR A 25 -24.46 6.25 10.83
C THR A 25 -24.70 7.00 12.13
N ALA A 26 -24.51 8.32 12.16
CA ALA A 26 -24.70 9.14 13.37
C ALA A 26 -26.14 9.11 13.93
N ARG A 27 -27.10 8.58 13.16
CA ARG A 27 -28.50 8.40 13.58
C ARG A 27 -28.83 6.97 14.02
N SER A 28 -27.89 6.04 13.84
CA SER A 28 -28.09 4.64 14.22
C SER A 28 -27.78 4.46 15.70
N GLU A 29 -28.52 3.58 16.37
CA GLU A 29 -28.13 3.09 17.68
C GLU A 29 -26.95 2.13 17.52
N ILE A 30 -25.85 2.40 18.24
CA ILE A 30 -24.66 1.55 18.27
C ILE A 30 -24.51 1.08 19.72
N PRO A 31 -24.73 -0.21 20.02
CA PRO A 31 -24.79 -0.70 21.40
C PRO A 31 -23.40 -0.91 22.03
N TYR A 32 -22.36 -0.27 21.49
CA TYR A 32 -20.98 -0.44 21.89
C TYR A 32 -20.31 0.92 22.03
N GLU A 33 -19.47 1.07 23.04
CA GLU A 33 -18.46 2.13 23.04
C GLU A 33 -17.39 1.78 22.01
N PHE A 34 -16.83 2.80 21.36
CA PHE A 34 -15.76 2.62 20.38
C PHE A 34 -14.92 3.89 20.26
N GLU A 35 -13.70 3.71 19.76
CA GLU A 35 -12.83 4.79 19.34
C GLU A 35 -12.73 4.85 17.82
N ILE A 36 -12.61 6.05 17.27
CA ILE A 36 -12.30 6.25 15.85
C ILE A 36 -10.78 6.20 15.70
N VAL A 37 -10.28 5.19 14.99
CA VAL A 37 -8.84 5.00 14.75
C VAL A 37 -8.41 5.72 13.48
N HIS A 38 -9.24 5.69 12.44
CA HIS A 38 -8.94 6.34 11.17
C HIS A 38 -10.22 6.77 10.45
N THR A 39 -10.08 7.67 9.47
CA THR A 39 -11.20 8.09 8.61
C THR A 39 -10.80 7.97 7.15
N MET A 40 -11.53 7.15 6.41
CA MET A 40 -11.39 7.00 4.97
C MET A 40 -12.34 7.95 4.26
N ASN A 41 -11.86 8.58 3.18
CA ASN A 41 -12.70 9.36 2.28
C ASN A 41 -12.91 8.55 1.00
N LEU A 42 -14.09 7.95 0.86
CA LEU A 42 -14.43 7.03 -0.22
C LEU A 42 -15.58 7.63 -1.04
N HIS A 43 -15.30 8.07 -2.27
CA HIS A 43 -16.31 8.65 -3.18
C HIS A 43 -17.14 9.80 -2.57
N GLY A 44 -16.52 10.66 -1.76
CA GLY A 44 -17.19 11.77 -1.09
C GLY A 44 -17.93 11.39 0.19
N GLU A 45 -17.86 10.13 0.62
CA GLU A 45 -18.37 9.65 1.89
C GLU A 45 -17.25 9.47 2.90
N ARG A 46 -17.53 9.81 4.16
CA ARG A 46 -16.60 9.60 5.27
C ARG A 46 -16.92 8.28 5.94
N VAL A 47 -15.95 7.39 6.02
CA VAL A 47 -16.06 6.12 6.73
C VAL A 47 -15.04 6.11 7.86
N HIS A 48 -15.52 6.21 9.08
CA HIS A 48 -14.72 6.12 10.29
C HIS A 48 -14.44 4.65 10.58
N TYR A 49 -13.18 4.23 10.48
CA TYR A 49 -12.74 2.92 10.93
C TYR A 49 -12.59 2.97 12.45
N CYS A 50 -13.38 2.14 13.13
CA CYS A 50 -13.56 2.19 14.57
C CYS A 50 -13.10 0.90 15.24
N LYS A 51 -12.52 1.02 16.43
CA LYS A 51 -12.24 -0.13 17.31
C LYS A 51 -13.28 -0.16 18.44
N PRO A 52 -14.17 -1.15 18.46
CA PRO A 52 -15.18 -1.29 19.49
C PRO A 52 -14.59 -1.86 20.78
N HIS A 53 -15.11 -1.43 21.92
CA HIS A 53 -14.86 -2.01 23.23
C HIS A 53 -15.90 -3.09 23.49
N LEU A 54 -15.51 -4.36 23.31
CA LEU A 54 -16.39 -5.51 23.49
C LEU A 54 -15.96 -6.29 24.73
N SER A 55 -16.91 -6.71 25.57
CA SER A 55 -16.67 -7.60 26.70
C SER A 55 -16.52 -9.06 26.29
N VAL A 56 -17.08 -9.43 25.13
CA VAL A 56 -17.01 -10.76 24.52
C VAL A 56 -16.75 -10.64 23.02
N HIS A 57 -16.12 -11.65 22.44
CA HIS A 57 -15.92 -11.72 21.00
C HIS A 57 -17.28 -11.83 20.28
N PRO A 58 -17.54 -11.07 19.20
CA PRO A 58 -18.87 -11.02 18.61
C PRO A 58 -19.13 -12.25 17.73
N GLU A 59 -20.12 -13.08 18.06
CA GLU A 59 -20.45 -14.27 17.26
C GLU A 59 -21.34 -13.95 16.05
N ASP A 60 -22.17 -12.90 16.15
CA ASP A 60 -23.21 -12.56 15.16
C ASP A 60 -22.79 -11.51 14.12
N TRP A 61 -21.51 -11.15 14.06
CA TRP A 61 -20.99 -10.14 13.12
C TRP A 61 -20.54 -10.76 11.79
N TRP A 62 -20.50 -9.95 10.73
CA TRP A 62 -20.12 -10.43 9.40
C TRP A 62 -18.61 -10.49 9.23
N HIS A 63 -18.08 -11.63 8.81
CA HIS A 63 -16.67 -11.74 8.44
C HIS A 63 -16.36 -10.84 7.23
N LYS A 64 -15.34 -9.99 7.38
CA LYS A 64 -14.91 -9.03 6.35
C LYS A 64 -14.58 -9.70 5.02
N GLU A 65 -14.07 -10.93 5.05
CA GLU A 65 -13.71 -11.70 3.85
C GLU A 65 -14.94 -12.13 3.04
N LYS A 66 -16.10 -12.29 3.68
CA LYS A 66 -17.35 -12.68 3.01
C LYS A 66 -18.11 -11.48 2.44
N ILE A 67 -17.95 -10.31 3.05
CA ILE A 67 -18.68 -9.08 2.69
C ILE A 67 -18.64 -8.73 1.19
N PRO A 68 -17.50 -8.82 0.47
CA PRO A 68 -17.46 -8.52 -0.96
C PRO A 68 -18.45 -9.34 -1.79
N ALA A 69 -18.76 -10.57 -1.36
CA ALA A 69 -19.67 -11.49 -2.03
C ALA A 69 -21.14 -11.37 -1.58
N LEU A 70 -21.45 -10.52 -0.58
CA LEU A 70 -22.82 -10.35 -0.09
C LEU A 70 -23.57 -9.34 -0.95
N ASP A 71 -24.59 -9.79 -1.69
CA ASP A 71 -25.41 -8.93 -2.56
C ASP A 71 -26.18 -7.86 -1.77
N GLU A 72 -26.50 -8.15 -0.52
CA GLU A 72 -27.19 -7.28 0.41
C GLU A 72 -26.29 -6.13 0.91
N ALA A 73 -24.95 -6.31 0.89
CA ALA A 73 -24.02 -5.29 1.35
C ALA A 73 -24.00 -4.08 0.42
N LEU A 74 -24.24 -2.90 0.99
CA LEU A 74 -24.18 -1.64 0.25
C LEU A 74 -22.77 -1.42 -0.36
N PRO A 75 -22.65 -0.73 -1.51
CA PRO A 75 -21.37 -0.48 -2.15
C PRO A 75 -20.31 0.13 -1.22
N ILE A 76 -20.71 1.10 -0.39
CA ILE A 76 -19.79 1.75 0.57
C ILE A 76 -19.21 0.76 1.59
N VAL A 77 -19.96 -0.28 1.98
CA VAL A 77 -19.49 -1.34 2.89
C VAL A 77 -18.41 -2.16 2.21
N ARG A 78 -18.67 -2.65 0.99
CA ARG A 78 -17.70 -3.45 0.23
C ARG A 78 -16.44 -2.66 -0.09
N LEU A 79 -16.58 -1.39 -0.47
CA LEU A 79 -15.47 -0.49 -0.75
C LEU A 79 -14.61 -0.23 0.49
N ALA A 80 -15.23 0.07 1.63
CA ALA A 80 -14.51 0.30 2.88
C ALA A 80 -13.73 -0.94 3.36
N VAL A 81 -14.35 -2.12 3.26
CA VAL A 81 -13.69 -3.39 3.58
C VAL A 81 -12.50 -3.64 2.64
N SER A 82 -12.66 -3.39 1.33
CA SER A 82 -11.56 -3.51 0.38
C SER A 82 -10.44 -2.50 0.65
N ALA A 83 -10.79 -1.26 1.00
CA ALA A 83 -9.85 -0.18 1.27
C ALA A 83 -9.03 -0.41 2.55
N SER A 84 -9.61 -1.07 3.55
CA SER A 84 -8.94 -1.37 4.82
C SER A 84 -7.94 -2.53 4.73
N LEU A 85 -7.96 -3.31 3.64
CA LEU A 85 -6.98 -4.36 3.41
C LEU A 85 -5.60 -3.78 3.07
N PRO A 86 -4.51 -4.28 3.67
CA PRO A 86 -3.14 -3.95 3.29
C PRO A 86 -2.86 -4.12 1.79
N ARG A 87 -2.21 -3.13 1.18
CA ARG A 87 -1.65 -3.18 -0.17
C ARG A 87 -0.15 -3.45 -0.07
N LEU A 88 0.29 -4.56 -0.65
CA LEU A 88 1.69 -4.94 -0.64
C LEU A 88 2.38 -4.42 -1.90
N THR A 89 3.54 -3.82 -1.72
CA THR A 89 4.42 -3.39 -2.82
C THR A 89 5.85 -3.81 -2.52
N ALA A 90 6.67 -4.01 -3.54
CA ALA A 90 8.09 -4.28 -3.38
C ALA A 90 8.92 -3.34 -4.24
N LYS A 91 10.06 -2.90 -3.71
CA LYS A 91 10.93 -1.90 -4.33
C LYS A 91 12.39 -2.34 -4.29
N THR A 92 13.11 -2.05 -5.36
CA THR A 92 14.56 -2.24 -5.42
C THR A 92 15.28 -0.92 -5.15
N ILE A 93 16.38 -1.00 -4.40
CA ILE A 93 17.35 0.07 -4.21
C ILE A 93 18.63 -0.41 -4.87
N ILE A 94 18.93 0.19 -6.02
CA ILE A 94 20.11 -0.13 -6.82
C ILE A 94 21.03 1.07 -6.74
N LEU A 95 22.24 0.85 -6.23
CA LEU A 95 23.25 1.88 -6.04
C LEU A 95 24.34 1.81 -7.10
N LYS A 96 24.82 2.97 -7.51
CA LYS A 96 26.06 3.14 -8.28
C LYS A 96 26.76 4.39 -7.78
N GLU A 97 27.92 4.20 -7.14
CA GLU A 97 28.65 5.29 -6.48
C GLU A 97 27.74 6.05 -5.50
N ASN A 98 27.52 7.35 -5.71
CA ASN A 98 26.63 8.20 -4.90
C ASN A 98 25.22 8.38 -5.51
N LYS A 99 24.83 7.49 -6.43
CA LYS A 99 23.57 7.56 -7.16
C LYS A 99 22.67 6.36 -6.91
N ILE A 100 21.37 6.59 -7.07
CA ILE A 100 20.31 5.58 -7.01
C ILE A 100 19.63 5.51 -8.37
N LEU A 101 19.32 4.29 -8.83
CA LEU A 101 18.48 4.11 -10.01
C LEU A 101 17.04 4.50 -9.69
N MET A 102 16.48 5.38 -10.51
CA MET A 102 15.11 5.88 -10.38
C MET A 102 14.35 5.70 -11.69
N VAL A 103 13.04 5.51 -11.59
CA VAL A 103 12.10 5.46 -12.71
C VAL A 103 11.07 6.55 -12.56
N LYS A 104 10.53 7.04 -13.68
CA LYS A 104 9.47 8.04 -13.71
C LYS A 104 8.27 7.47 -14.45
N PRO A 105 7.25 6.91 -13.76
CA PRO A 105 6.11 6.29 -14.43
C PRO A 105 5.17 7.35 -15.04
N LYS A 106 4.49 6.99 -16.13
CA LYS A 106 3.48 7.80 -16.84
C LYS A 106 2.09 7.68 -16.23
N ARG A 107 1.86 6.65 -15.43
CA ARG A 107 0.56 6.28 -14.86
C ARG A 107 0.68 5.79 -13.42
N GLY A 108 -0.46 5.56 -12.77
CA GLY A 108 -0.51 5.09 -11.38
C GLY A 108 -0.31 6.19 -10.34
N TYR A 109 -0.07 5.78 -9.08
CA TYR A 109 -0.05 6.70 -7.94
C TYR A 109 1.14 7.69 -7.93
N ASN A 110 2.21 7.37 -8.66
CA ASN A 110 3.42 8.21 -8.76
C ASN A 110 3.60 8.79 -10.18
N ALA A 111 2.53 8.86 -10.98
CA ALA A 111 2.60 9.35 -12.36
C ALA A 111 3.29 10.73 -12.43
N GLY A 112 4.33 10.84 -13.26
CA GLY A 112 5.11 12.06 -13.44
C GLY A 112 6.11 12.37 -12.32
N GLN A 113 6.29 11.50 -11.33
CA GLN A 113 7.23 11.67 -10.22
C GLN A 113 8.32 10.60 -10.23
N TRP A 114 9.54 10.94 -9.83
CA TRP A 114 10.59 9.93 -9.67
C TRP A 114 10.26 8.99 -8.51
N ALA A 115 10.45 7.70 -8.74
CA ALA A 115 10.23 6.63 -7.78
C ALA A 115 11.36 5.60 -7.86
N LEU A 116 11.53 4.83 -6.78
CA LEU A 116 12.31 3.60 -6.83
C LEU A 116 11.63 2.61 -7.79
N PRO A 117 12.41 1.83 -8.57
CA PRO A 117 11.86 0.74 -9.35
C PRO A 117 11.08 -0.24 -8.48
N GLY A 118 9.97 -0.73 -8.99
CA GLY A 118 9.13 -1.75 -8.36
C GLY A 118 7.64 -1.40 -8.37
N GLY A 119 6.81 -2.27 -7.82
CA GLY A 119 5.36 -2.11 -7.90
C GLY A 119 4.60 -2.96 -6.90
N PHE A 120 3.38 -3.35 -7.27
CA PHE A 120 2.54 -4.21 -6.43
C PHE A 120 3.11 -5.62 -6.37
N VAL A 121 2.91 -6.27 -5.22
CA VAL A 121 3.09 -7.73 -5.14
C VAL A 121 1.83 -8.38 -5.71
N GLY A 122 2.00 -9.10 -6.82
CA GLY A 122 0.96 -9.84 -7.51
C GLY A 122 0.46 -11.05 -6.73
N TYR A 123 -0.67 -11.61 -7.17
CA TYR A 123 -1.19 -12.84 -6.59
C TYR A 123 -0.30 -14.02 -6.98
N GLY A 124 0.13 -14.80 -5.99
CA GLY A 124 0.94 -16.00 -6.21
C GLY A 124 2.45 -15.74 -6.32
N GLU A 125 2.91 -14.50 -6.13
CA GLU A 125 4.34 -14.17 -6.06
C GLU A 125 4.75 -13.65 -4.67
N THR A 126 6.02 -13.85 -4.35
CA THR A 126 6.68 -13.29 -3.17
C THR A 126 7.05 -11.82 -3.43
N PRO A 127 7.27 -11.02 -2.36
CA PRO A 127 7.76 -9.65 -2.54
C PRO A 127 9.13 -9.56 -3.24
N GLU A 128 9.99 -10.57 -3.13
CA GLU A 128 11.26 -10.62 -3.88
C GLU A 128 11.00 -10.80 -5.38
N GLU A 129 10.16 -11.75 -5.77
CA GLU A 129 9.78 -11.97 -7.17
C GLU A 129 9.15 -10.73 -7.77
N ALA A 130 8.26 -10.06 -7.02
CA ALA A 130 7.66 -8.79 -7.43
C ALA A 130 8.71 -7.69 -7.67
N ALA A 131 9.66 -7.53 -6.75
CA ALA A 131 10.72 -6.52 -6.88
C ALA A 131 11.58 -6.75 -8.13
N LEU A 132 11.91 -8.02 -8.42
CA LEU A 132 12.67 -8.41 -9.61
C LEU A 132 11.87 -8.18 -10.90
N ARG A 133 10.63 -8.71 -10.96
CA ARG A 133 9.73 -8.59 -12.11
C ARG A 133 9.50 -7.13 -12.49
N GLU A 134 9.08 -6.31 -11.52
CA GLU A 134 8.74 -4.91 -11.75
C GLU A 134 9.98 -4.10 -12.17
N THR A 135 11.16 -4.35 -11.57
CA THR A 135 12.40 -3.71 -12.03
C THR A 135 12.68 -4.00 -13.50
N VAL A 136 12.47 -5.25 -13.94
CA VAL A 136 12.65 -5.65 -15.34
C VAL A 136 11.60 -4.98 -16.23
N GLU A 137 10.33 -4.99 -15.85
CA GLU A 137 9.23 -4.37 -16.61
C GLU A 137 9.45 -2.87 -16.80
N GLU A 138 9.89 -2.16 -15.76
CA GLU A 138 10.07 -0.71 -15.80
C GLU A 138 11.37 -0.27 -16.50
N THR A 139 12.46 -1.03 -16.34
CA THR A 139 13.79 -0.61 -16.83
C THR A 139 14.28 -1.37 -18.06
N GLY A 140 13.68 -2.52 -18.37
CA GLY A 140 14.15 -3.46 -19.39
C GLY A 140 15.40 -4.25 -18.99
N VAL A 141 15.80 -4.22 -17.71
CA VAL A 141 17.08 -4.75 -17.25
C VAL A 141 16.89 -5.75 -16.09
N PRO A 142 17.36 -6.99 -16.23
CA PRO A 142 17.45 -7.96 -15.12
C PRO A 142 18.30 -7.46 -13.97
N CYS A 143 17.88 -7.82 -12.75
CA CYS A 143 18.65 -7.55 -11.55
C CYS A 143 18.67 -8.77 -10.62
N LYS A 144 19.56 -8.74 -9.64
CA LYS A 144 19.68 -9.76 -8.59
C LYS A 144 19.53 -9.10 -7.23
N ILE A 145 18.72 -9.70 -6.36
CA ILE A 145 18.62 -9.26 -4.97
C ILE A 145 19.92 -9.61 -4.24
N ILE A 146 20.48 -8.64 -3.54
CA ILE A 146 21.64 -8.80 -2.67
C ILE A 146 21.19 -9.10 -1.24
N ARG A 147 20.22 -8.31 -0.74
CA ARG A 147 19.65 -8.49 0.61
C ARG A 147 18.35 -7.72 0.79
N PHE A 148 17.58 -8.14 1.80
CA PHE A 148 16.43 -7.41 2.30
C PHE A 148 16.86 -6.25 3.22
N LEU A 149 16.20 -5.09 3.08
CA LEU A 149 16.50 -3.85 3.82
C LEU A 149 15.38 -3.46 4.80
N GLY A 150 14.33 -4.28 4.91
CA GLY A 150 13.21 -4.03 5.79
C GLY A 150 11.95 -3.57 5.07
N THR A 151 10.92 -3.31 5.87
CA THR A 151 9.60 -2.86 5.42
C THR A 151 9.32 -1.43 5.83
N GLU A 152 8.36 -0.80 5.17
CA GLU A 152 7.76 0.45 5.60
C GLU A 152 6.24 0.41 5.42
N SER A 153 5.51 0.88 6.43
CA SER A 153 4.05 0.92 6.43
C SER A 153 3.59 2.37 6.35
N ARG A 154 2.61 2.67 5.50
CA ARG A 154 2.05 4.02 5.40
C ARG A 154 0.55 3.99 5.15
N LEU A 155 -0.15 4.94 5.74
CA LEU A 155 -1.54 5.24 5.38
C LEU A 155 -1.53 6.29 4.28
N GLY A 156 -2.09 5.94 3.12
CA GLY A 156 -2.20 6.83 1.97
C GLY A 156 -3.12 7.99 2.29
N ARG A 157 -2.56 9.20 2.41
CA ARG A 157 -3.32 10.41 2.76
C ARG A 157 -4.44 10.73 1.77
N THR A 158 -4.24 10.42 0.50
CA THR A 158 -5.20 10.68 -0.58
C THR A 158 -6.01 9.44 -0.96
N THR A 159 -5.40 8.25 -0.92
CA THR A 159 -6.05 7.00 -1.36
C THR A 159 -6.88 6.35 -0.26
N SER A 160 -6.66 6.72 1.01
CA SER A 160 -7.20 6.02 2.19
C SER A 160 -6.80 4.54 2.29
N TYR A 161 -5.78 4.09 1.55
CA TYR A 161 -5.28 2.71 1.59
C TYR A 161 -4.12 2.56 2.57
N HIS A 162 -4.02 1.38 3.17
CA HIS A 162 -2.88 1.00 3.99
C HIS A 162 -1.85 0.27 3.13
N TRP A 163 -0.64 0.82 3.01
CA TRP A 163 0.44 0.28 2.20
C TRP A 163 1.51 -0.35 3.08
N HIS A 164 2.05 -1.48 2.65
CA HIS A 164 3.29 -2.05 3.16
C HIS A 164 4.26 -2.27 2.01
N THR A 165 5.41 -1.62 2.09
CA THR A 165 6.45 -1.69 1.07
C THR A 165 7.64 -2.48 1.59
N PHE A 166 8.06 -3.49 0.83
CA PHE A 166 9.29 -4.25 1.05
C PHE A 166 10.43 -3.63 0.25
N PHE A 167 11.60 -3.49 0.83
CA PHE A 167 12.76 -2.90 0.18
C PHE A 167 13.90 -3.88 0.10
N TYR A 168 14.52 -3.96 -1.07
CA TYR A 168 15.64 -4.84 -1.33
C TYR A 168 16.80 -4.06 -1.93
N GLN A 169 18.02 -4.36 -1.48
CA GLN A 169 19.20 -3.99 -2.24
C GLN A 169 19.30 -4.91 -3.45
N ALA A 170 19.50 -4.35 -4.64
CA ALA A 170 19.68 -5.14 -5.85
C ALA A 170 20.85 -4.62 -6.69
N GLN A 171 21.33 -5.47 -7.59
CA GLN A 171 22.36 -5.15 -8.59
C GLN A 171 21.82 -5.47 -9.99
N LEU A 172 21.94 -4.54 -10.92
CA LEU A 172 21.63 -4.79 -12.33
C LEU A 172 22.64 -5.74 -12.96
N GLU A 173 22.21 -6.55 -13.91
CA GLU A 173 23.11 -7.37 -14.73
C GLU A 173 23.90 -6.52 -15.75
N HIS A 174 23.32 -5.43 -16.24
CA HIS A 174 23.94 -4.46 -17.16
C HIS A 174 23.20 -3.11 -17.12
N GLU A 175 23.69 -2.08 -17.82
CA GLU A 175 23.08 -0.72 -17.80
C GLU A 175 22.41 -0.31 -19.12
N ASN A 176 22.03 -1.29 -19.94
CA ASN A 176 21.33 -1.05 -21.21
C ASN A 176 19.81 -0.96 -20.99
N PHE A 177 19.35 0.23 -20.58
CA PHE A 177 17.93 0.47 -20.27
C PHE A 177 17.04 0.47 -21.52
N HIS A 178 15.93 -0.23 -21.43
CA HIS A 178 14.86 -0.28 -22.43
C HIS A 178 13.51 -0.12 -21.71
N PRO A 179 13.19 1.10 -21.24
CA PRO A 179 11.97 1.33 -20.47
C PRO A 179 10.72 1.02 -21.29
N ALA A 180 9.72 0.41 -20.63
CA ALA A 180 8.42 0.19 -21.23
C ALA A 180 7.79 1.54 -21.66
N PRO A 181 7.61 1.80 -22.97
CA PRO A 181 7.30 3.13 -23.48
C PRO A 181 5.89 3.61 -23.13
N ASP A 182 4.97 2.72 -22.76
CA ASP A 182 3.62 3.02 -22.29
C ASP A 182 3.55 3.27 -20.78
N GLU A 183 4.53 2.76 -20.03
CA GLU A 183 4.55 2.77 -18.56
C GLU A 183 5.54 3.79 -17.99
N ILE A 184 6.75 3.89 -18.55
CA ILE A 184 7.86 4.65 -18.00
C ILE A 184 8.24 5.81 -18.94
N GLU A 185 8.25 7.01 -18.40
CA GLU A 185 8.70 8.25 -19.05
C GLU A 185 10.23 8.28 -19.14
N ALA A 186 10.90 7.93 -18.05
CA ALA A 186 12.36 8.00 -17.96
C ALA A 186 12.91 7.02 -16.91
N VAL A 187 14.15 6.60 -17.14
CA VAL A 187 14.99 5.87 -16.18
C VAL A 187 16.29 6.66 -16.05
N ALA A 188 16.72 6.94 -14.82
CA ALA A 188 17.92 7.74 -14.59
C ALA A 188 18.62 7.37 -13.28
N TRP A 189 19.93 7.61 -13.26
CA TRP A 189 20.71 7.65 -12.03
C TRP A 189 20.61 9.04 -11.42
N LEU A 190 19.96 9.16 -10.26
CA LEU A 190 19.88 10.42 -9.51
C LEU A 190 20.85 10.40 -8.34
N GLU A 191 21.40 11.55 -7.99
CA GLU A 191 22.16 11.70 -6.74
C GLU A 191 21.28 11.34 -5.55
N ILE A 192 21.85 10.73 -4.51
CA ILE A 192 21.11 10.24 -3.34
C ILE A 192 20.18 11.32 -2.76
N GLU A 193 20.64 12.56 -2.60
CA GLU A 193 19.80 13.63 -2.04
C GLU A 193 18.64 14.04 -2.96
N GLU A 194 18.85 14.01 -4.27
CA GLU A 194 17.79 14.29 -5.26
C GLU A 194 16.74 13.16 -5.26
N ALA A 195 17.19 11.90 -5.20
CA ALA A 195 16.31 10.75 -5.08
C ALA A 195 15.48 10.83 -3.78
N LEU A 196 16.12 11.09 -2.65
CA LEU A 196 15.46 11.24 -1.34
C LEU A 196 14.41 12.36 -1.33
N ALA A 197 14.70 13.50 -1.97
CA ALA A 197 13.74 14.58 -2.11
C ALA A 197 12.52 14.16 -2.96
N SER A 198 12.76 13.36 -4.00
CA SER A 198 11.72 12.91 -4.93
C SER A 198 10.78 11.85 -4.34
N VAL A 199 11.27 11.02 -3.42
CA VAL A 199 10.46 10.00 -2.72
C VAL A 199 10.30 10.30 -1.23
N SER A 200 10.03 11.56 -0.90
CA SER A 200 9.88 12.07 0.47
C SER A 200 8.81 11.37 1.33
N PHE A 201 7.92 10.60 0.71
CA PHE A 201 6.92 9.78 1.39
C PHE A 201 7.46 8.45 1.94
N TYR A 202 8.70 8.07 1.61
CA TYR A 202 9.42 6.98 2.26
C TYR A 202 10.33 7.54 3.35
N GLU A 203 9.77 7.78 4.53
CA GLU A 203 10.48 8.35 5.68
C GLU A 203 11.68 7.47 6.08
N GLY A 204 11.54 6.15 5.90
CA GLY A 204 12.56 5.17 6.24
C GLY A 204 13.62 4.94 5.16
N LEU A 205 13.56 5.60 3.99
CA LEU A 205 14.54 5.35 2.92
C LEU A 205 15.95 5.80 3.30
N ARG A 206 16.09 6.95 3.98
CA ARG A 206 17.39 7.42 4.48
C ARG A 206 18.07 6.39 5.37
N GLU A 207 17.30 5.76 6.25
CA GLU A 207 17.83 4.73 7.15
C GLU A 207 18.27 3.49 6.37
N LYS A 208 17.50 3.07 5.37
CA LYS A 208 17.87 1.96 4.48
C LYS A 208 19.16 2.27 3.73
N LEU A 209 19.35 3.49 3.23
CA LEU A 209 20.59 3.89 2.56
C LEU A 209 21.80 3.91 3.53
N ARG A 210 21.62 4.27 4.80
CA ARG A 210 22.69 4.17 5.81
C ARG A 210 23.11 2.71 6.04
N GLN A 211 22.17 1.78 6.06
CA GLN A 211 22.48 0.35 6.16
C GLN A 211 23.30 -0.17 4.96
N LEU A 212 23.22 0.51 3.82
CA LEU A 212 24.02 0.20 2.63
C LEU A 212 25.46 0.69 2.73
N SER A 213 25.71 1.84 3.37
CA SER A 213 27.06 2.39 3.51
C SER A 213 27.92 1.69 4.58
N HIS A 214 27.29 1.03 5.56
CA HIS A 214 27.99 0.38 6.68
C HIS A 214 28.45 -1.06 6.38
N THR A 215 28.24 -1.56 5.15
CA THR A 215 28.57 -2.95 4.77
C THR A 215 29.69 -3.02 3.72
N SER A 216 30.31 -1.89 3.39
CA SER A 216 31.45 -1.80 2.45
C SER A 216 32.79 -1.70 3.18
N ALA A 217 33.00 -2.52 4.21
CA ALA A 217 34.26 -2.65 4.96
C ALA A 217 34.69 -4.12 5.06
#